data_AF-A0A1F8NV98-F1
#
_entry.id   AF-A0A1F8NV98-F1
#
_cell.length_a   1.000
_cell.length_b   1.000
_cell.length_c   1.000
_cell.angle_alpha   90.00
_cell.angle_beta   90.00
_cell.angle_gamma   90.00
#
_symmetry.space_group_name_H-M   'P 1'
#
loop_
_entity.id
_entity.type
_entity.pdbx_description
1 polymer ?
#
loop_
_entity_poly.entity_id
_entity_poly.type
_entity_poly.pdbx_seq_one_letter_code
_entity_poly.pdbx_strand_id
1 'polypeptide(L)'
;MNGNNNQSSKSNDFPEAPASWNTRYVDPNGFECQITLRGETGSELLEKAAIAISYLLQNGCTPYVFYRNGNSTILSKSNGELKDDGQSNGKDKDSPSWCPIHQCEMRRWEKEGRIWYSHKADGKWCNGK
;
A
#
# COMPACT_ATOMS: atom_id res chain seq x y z
N MET A 1 51.19 -15.93 35.69
CA MET A 1 51.58 -15.08 34.54
C MET A 1 50.87 -15.62 33.30
N ASN A 2 50.08 -14.71 32.70
CA ASN A 2 49.49 -14.65 31.36
C ASN A 2 48.73 -15.85 30.78
N GLY A 3 47.39 -15.75 30.85
CA GLY A 3 46.48 -16.33 29.88
C GLY A 3 46.42 -15.47 28.62
N ASN A 4 46.65 -16.08 27.46
CA ASN A 4 46.42 -15.47 26.16
C ASN A 4 45.04 -15.93 25.65
N ASN A 5 44.01 -15.15 25.95
CA ASN A 5 42.73 -15.21 25.25
C ASN A 5 42.90 -14.53 23.89
N ASN A 6 43.03 -15.36 22.85
CA ASN A 6 43.01 -14.90 21.46
C ASN A 6 41.56 -14.57 21.08
N GLN A 7 41.08 -13.39 21.47
CA GLN A 7 39.82 -12.84 20.97
C GLN A 7 40.01 -12.52 19.49
N SER A 8 39.52 -13.42 18.64
CA SER A 8 39.27 -13.17 17.23
C SER A 8 38.24 -12.04 17.13
N SER A 9 38.73 -10.80 17.08
CA SER A 9 37.95 -9.64 16.66
C SER A 9 37.68 -9.78 15.16
N LYS A 10 36.65 -10.55 14.82
CA LYS A 10 36.01 -10.42 13.51
C LYS A 10 35.39 -9.03 13.48
N SER A 11 36.13 -8.06 12.93
CA SER A 11 35.57 -6.82 12.45
C SER A 11 34.39 -7.18 11.54
N ASN A 12 33.21 -6.68 11.87
CA ASN A 12 32.08 -6.72 10.93
C ASN A 12 32.41 -5.73 9.81
N ASP A 13 33.29 -6.13 8.88
CA ASP A 13 33.72 -5.34 7.71
C ASP A 13 32.64 -5.26 6.62
N PHE A 14 31.40 -5.59 6.97
CA PHE A 14 30.25 -5.30 6.13
C PHE A 14 29.66 -4.00 6.62
N PRO A 15 29.90 -2.86 5.94
CA PRO A 15 29.21 -1.62 6.29
C PRO A 15 27.71 -1.90 6.26
N GLU A 16 27.02 -1.54 7.34
CA GLU A 16 25.57 -1.61 7.36
C GLU A 16 25.05 -0.79 6.17
N ALA A 17 24.23 -1.41 5.33
CA ALA A 17 23.69 -0.73 4.15
C ALA A 17 22.96 0.55 4.62
N PRO A 18 23.30 1.72 4.06
CA PRO A 18 22.82 3.02 4.55
C PRO A 18 21.30 3.19 4.39
N ALA A 19 20.67 2.37 3.55
CA ALA A 19 19.23 2.29 3.44
C ALA A 19 18.74 0.85 3.30
N SER A 20 17.52 0.61 3.79
CA SER A 20 16.80 -0.64 3.62
C SER A 20 15.32 -0.40 3.36
N TRP A 21 14.71 -1.28 2.59
CA TRP A 21 13.27 -1.30 2.33
C TRP A 21 12.69 -2.65 2.71
N ASN A 22 11.59 -2.64 3.47
CA ASN A 22 10.95 -3.84 3.99
C ASN A 22 9.52 -3.89 3.48
N THR A 23 9.14 -5.03 2.91
CA THR A 23 7.76 -5.27 2.48
C THR A 23 7.28 -6.64 2.86
N ARG A 24 6.03 -6.68 3.30
CA ARG A 24 5.31 -7.91 3.59
C ARG A 24 4.36 -8.25 2.46
N TYR A 25 4.23 -9.53 2.17
CA TYR A 25 3.30 -10.06 1.16
C TYR A 25 2.78 -11.42 1.61
N VAL A 26 1.69 -11.88 1.02
CA VAL A 26 1.19 -13.24 1.19
C VAL A 26 1.53 -14.02 -0.07
N ASP A 27 2.18 -15.17 0.08
CA ASP A 27 2.50 -16.04 -1.07
C ASP A 27 1.24 -16.78 -1.57
N PRO A 28 1.30 -17.45 -2.74
CA PRO A 28 0.17 -18.22 -3.27
C PRO A 28 -0.29 -19.38 -2.38
N ASN A 29 0.55 -19.82 -1.45
CA ASN A 29 0.23 -20.89 -0.49
C ASN A 29 -0.43 -20.34 0.79
N GLY A 30 -0.56 -19.02 0.93
CA GLY A 30 -1.15 -18.35 2.09
C GLY A 30 -0.15 -18.01 3.20
N PHE A 31 1.17 -18.18 2.99
CA PHE A 31 2.18 -17.79 3.97
C PHE A 31 2.45 -16.30 3.96
N GLU A 32 2.44 -15.68 5.13
CA GLU A 32 2.94 -14.33 5.31
C GLU A 32 4.47 -14.32 5.18
N CYS A 33 4.94 -13.58 4.20
CA CYS A 33 6.36 -13.43 3.88
C CYS A 33 6.78 -11.97 4.09
N GLN A 34 8.06 -11.77 4.41
CA GLN A 34 8.69 -10.45 4.42
C GLN A 34 10.00 -10.50 3.64
N ILE A 35 10.17 -9.55 2.72
CA ILE A 35 11.43 -9.33 2.02
C ILE A 35 12.07 -8.03 2.49
N THR A 36 13.40 -8.02 2.61
CA THR A 36 14.20 -6.83 2.92
C THR A 36 15.18 -6.59 1.78
N LEU A 37 15.09 -5.43 1.15
CA LEU A 37 16.07 -4.94 0.19
C LEU A 37 17.04 -4.00 0.89
N ARG A 38 18.32 -4.08 0.54
CA ARG A 38 19.38 -3.19 1.04
C ARG A 38 20.05 -2.51 -0.15
N GLY A 39 20.44 -1.26 0.02
CA GLY A 39 21.07 -0.47 -1.04
C GLY A 39 21.86 0.70 -0.48
N GLU A 40 22.66 1.32 -1.34
CA GLU A 40 23.51 2.46 -0.95
C GLU A 40 22.73 3.77 -0.97
N THR A 41 21.64 3.83 -1.75
CA THR A 41 20.79 5.02 -1.89
C THR A 41 19.31 4.67 -1.88
N GLY A 42 18.47 5.65 -1.54
CA GLY A 42 17.01 5.49 -1.55
C GLY A 42 16.42 5.31 -2.96
N SER A 43 16.96 6.00 -3.97
CA SER A 43 16.48 5.90 -5.35
C SER A 43 16.68 4.50 -5.93
N GLU A 44 17.88 3.94 -5.76
CA GLU A 44 18.20 2.57 -6.17
C GLU A 44 17.27 1.54 -5.48
N LEU A 45 17.00 1.73 -4.18
CA LEU A 45 16.09 0.87 -3.43
C LEU A 45 14.66 0.93 -3.96
N LEU A 46 14.17 2.11 -4.32
CA LEU A 46 12.82 2.28 -4.84
C LEU A 46 12.66 1.63 -6.23
N GLU A 47 13.67 1.73 -7.09
CA GLU A 47 13.69 1.02 -8.38
C GLU A 47 13.68 -0.50 -8.18
N LYS A 48 14.56 -1.02 -7.31
CA LYS A 48 14.61 -2.45 -6.96
C LYS A 48 13.29 -2.91 -6.32
N ALA A 49 12.68 -2.10 -5.47
CA ALA A 49 11.40 -2.39 -4.85
C ALA A 49 10.27 -2.47 -5.89
N ALA A 50 10.23 -1.55 -6.85
CA ALA A 50 9.22 -1.56 -7.92
C ALA A 50 9.31 -2.84 -8.77
N ILE A 51 10.53 -3.25 -9.11
CA ILE A 51 10.79 -4.52 -9.83
C ILE A 51 10.37 -5.72 -8.96
N ALA A 52 10.75 -5.75 -7.69
CA ALA A 52 10.40 -6.82 -6.77
C ALA A 52 8.88 -6.97 -6.58
N ILE A 53 8.16 -5.86 -6.38
CA ILE A 53 6.69 -5.85 -6.29
C ILE A 53 6.07 -6.40 -7.57
N SER A 54 6.54 -5.93 -8.74
CA SER A 54 6.03 -6.39 -10.03
C SER A 54 6.21 -7.91 -10.19
N TYR A 55 7.37 -8.43 -9.81
CA TYR A 55 7.65 -9.88 -9.82
C TYR A 55 6.74 -10.65 -8.87
N LEU A 56 6.54 -10.15 -7.63
CA LEU A 56 5.66 -10.77 -6.65
C LEU A 56 4.22 -10.88 -7.16
N LEU A 57 3.68 -9.78 -7.71
CA LEU A 57 2.33 -9.75 -8.27
C LEU A 57 2.18 -10.71 -9.45
N GLN A 58 3.17 -10.77 -10.35
CA GLN A 58 3.17 -11.71 -11.48
C GLN A 58 3.19 -13.18 -11.04
N ASN A 59 3.78 -13.48 -9.87
CA ASN A 59 3.82 -14.82 -9.30
C ASN A 59 2.64 -15.12 -8.36
N GLY A 60 1.57 -14.31 -8.37
CA GLY A 60 0.36 -14.54 -7.59
C GLY A 60 0.48 -14.20 -6.10
N CYS A 61 1.55 -13.52 -5.70
CA CYS A 61 1.64 -12.97 -4.34
C CYS A 61 0.70 -11.78 -4.20
N THR A 62 0.16 -11.57 -2.99
CA THR A 62 -0.72 -10.44 -2.70
C THR A 62 -0.09 -9.50 -1.67
N PRO A 63 -0.33 -8.18 -1.75
CA PRO A 63 0.18 -7.24 -0.75
C PRO A 63 -0.31 -7.62 0.64
N TYR A 64 0.60 -7.62 1.62
CA TYR A 64 0.18 -7.83 3.00
C TYR A 64 -0.50 -6.56 3.53
N VAL A 65 -1.70 -6.76 4.02
CA VAL A 65 -2.59 -5.71 4.49
C VAL A 65 -2.79 -5.91 5.96
N PHE A 66 -2.15 -5.06 6.75
CA PHE A 66 -2.44 -4.97 8.17
C PHE A 66 -3.85 -4.44 8.34
N TYR A 67 -4.83 -5.32 8.47
CA TYR A 67 -6.11 -4.95 9.04
C TYR A 67 -5.91 -4.68 10.52
N ARG A 68 -5.64 -3.41 10.84
CA ARG A 68 -5.90 -2.89 12.19
C ARG A 68 -7.44 -2.85 12.33
N ASN A 69 -8.02 -4.01 12.58
CA ASN A 69 -9.44 -4.36 12.55
C ASN A 69 -10.13 -4.37 11.18
N GLY A 70 -10.33 -5.59 10.65
CA GLY A 70 -11.47 -6.01 9.83
C GLY A 70 -11.58 -5.44 8.42
N ASN A 71 -11.50 -6.34 7.44
CA ASN A 71 -11.88 -6.17 6.04
C ASN A 71 -10.99 -5.26 5.19
N SER A 72 -10.11 -5.89 4.43
CA SER A 72 -10.01 -5.53 3.03
C SER A 72 -9.86 -6.76 2.14
N THR A 73 -10.35 -6.56 0.94
CA THR A 73 -9.96 -7.28 -0.24
C THR A 73 -9.34 -6.18 -1.09
N ILE A 74 -8.01 -6.17 -1.22
CA ILE A 74 -7.33 -5.28 -2.14
C ILE A 74 -7.64 -5.75 -3.55
N LEU A 75 -8.29 -4.89 -4.33
CA LEU A 75 -8.25 -4.96 -5.78
C LEU A 75 -7.52 -3.73 -6.30
N SER A 76 -6.33 -3.97 -6.81
CA SER A 76 -5.48 -3.01 -7.52
C SER A 76 -6.15 -2.57 -8.82
N LYS A 77 -6.20 -1.26 -9.08
CA LYS A 77 -6.12 -0.71 -10.44
C LYS A 77 -5.54 0.69 -10.42
N SER A 78 -4.59 0.87 -11.32
CA SER A 78 -3.64 1.97 -11.48
C SER A 78 -4.14 3.09 -12.40
N ASN A 79 -3.50 4.26 -12.21
CA ASN A 79 -3.30 5.40 -13.13
C ASN A 79 -4.36 6.52 -13.17
N GLY A 80 -3.91 7.74 -12.85
CA GLY A 80 -4.59 9.00 -13.15
C GLY A 80 -4.10 10.18 -12.31
N GLU A 81 -3.01 10.81 -12.76
CA GLU A 81 -2.55 12.20 -12.57
C GLU A 81 -2.94 13.01 -11.32
N LEU A 82 -1.89 13.52 -10.68
CA LEU A 82 -1.86 14.68 -9.80
C LEU A 82 -2.57 15.89 -10.44
N LYS A 83 -3.55 16.45 -9.73
CA LYS A 83 -3.62 17.89 -9.51
C LYS A 83 -3.87 18.16 -8.02
N ASP A 84 -2.80 18.64 -7.41
CA ASP A 84 -2.76 19.39 -6.16
C ASP A 84 -3.59 20.67 -6.32
N ASP A 85 -4.48 20.92 -5.35
CA ASP A 85 -4.86 22.24 -4.83
C ASP A 85 -6.09 22.04 -3.93
N GLY A 86 -5.90 22.06 -2.60
CA GLY A 86 -7.06 22.07 -1.71
C GLY A 86 -6.84 21.66 -0.26
N GLN A 87 -5.96 22.38 0.42
CA GLN A 87 -5.95 22.56 1.87
C GLN A 87 -7.36 22.52 2.50
N SER A 88 -7.65 21.55 3.38
CA SER A 88 -8.58 21.79 4.49
C SER A 88 -8.37 20.83 5.67
N ASN A 89 -8.15 21.47 6.81
CA ASN A 89 -8.18 20.89 8.13
C ASN A 89 -9.52 20.21 8.42
N GLY A 90 -9.45 18.99 8.95
CA GLY A 90 -10.26 18.60 10.10
C GLY A 90 -11.70 18.14 9.85
N LYS A 91 -11.93 16.92 10.33
CA LYS A 91 -13.19 16.32 10.81
C LYS A 91 -14.13 15.70 9.76
N ASP A 92 -14.76 14.63 10.23
CA ASP A 92 -15.93 13.91 9.70
C ASP A 92 -15.60 12.84 8.64
N LYS A 93 -15.35 11.58 9.04
CA LYS A 93 -16.36 10.53 9.32
C LYS A 93 -17.58 10.64 8.39
N ASP A 94 -17.74 9.66 7.51
CA ASP A 94 -18.88 9.48 6.60
C ASP A 94 -18.96 10.51 5.45
N SER A 95 -18.13 10.35 4.42
CA SER A 95 -18.35 11.02 3.13
C SER A 95 -19.27 10.15 2.23
N PRO A 96 -20.58 10.47 2.08
CA PRO A 96 -21.52 9.75 1.22
C PRO A 96 -21.23 9.89 -0.29
N SER A 97 -20.13 10.55 -0.64
CA SER A 97 -19.63 10.73 -1.99
C SER A 97 -18.80 9.54 -2.50
N TRP A 98 -18.70 8.43 -1.76
CA TRP A 98 -17.95 7.25 -2.22
C TRP A 98 -18.84 6.00 -2.29
N CYS A 99 -18.83 5.31 -3.44
CA CYS A 99 -19.54 4.05 -3.58
C CYS A 99 -18.65 2.87 -3.11
N PRO A 100 -19.06 2.08 -2.11
CA PRO A 100 -18.28 0.92 -1.67
C PRO A 100 -18.35 -0.27 -2.65
N ILE A 101 -19.37 -0.33 -3.50
CA ILE A 101 -19.61 -1.44 -4.45
C ILE A 101 -18.70 -1.32 -5.68
N HIS A 102 -18.60 -0.12 -6.24
CA HIS A 102 -17.84 0.14 -7.48
C HIS A 102 -16.57 0.97 -7.25
N GLN A 103 -16.28 1.33 -5.99
CA GLN A 103 -15.09 2.08 -5.57
C GLN A 103 -14.85 3.34 -6.42
N CYS A 104 -15.90 4.14 -6.58
CA CYS A 104 -15.87 5.35 -7.37
C CYS A 104 -16.66 6.47 -6.70
N GLU A 105 -16.31 7.70 -7.06
CA GLU A 105 -16.98 8.89 -6.54
C GLU A 105 -18.43 8.95 -7.04
N MET A 106 -19.34 9.18 -6.10
CA MET A 106 -20.77 9.33 -6.33
C MET A 106 -21.09 10.80 -6.55
N ARG A 107 -21.85 11.08 -7.61
CA ARG A 107 -22.35 12.43 -7.85
C ARG A 107 -23.48 12.73 -6.87
N ARG A 108 -23.40 13.87 -6.19
CA ARG A 108 -24.51 14.42 -5.41
C ARG A 108 -25.56 15.00 -6.36
N TRP A 109 -26.81 14.63 -6.14
CA TRP A 109 -27.98 15.14 -6.84
C TRP A 109 -28.91 15.78 -5.82
N GLU A 110 -29.59 16.86 -6.24
CA GLU A 110 -30.54 17.58 -5.42
C GLU A 110 -31.78 17.90 -6.24
N LYS A 111 -32.97 17.56 -5.73
CA LYS A 111 -34.25 17.92 -6.33
C LYS A 111 -35.30 18.07 -5.25
N GLU A 112 -36.02 19.20 -5.25
CA GLU A 112 -37.13 19.47 -4.30
C GLU A 112 -36.70 19.30 -2.84
N GLY A 113 -35.48 19.76 -2.51
CA GLY A 113 -34.90 19.64 -1.16
C GLY A 113 -34.46 18.21 -0.77
N ARG A 114 -34.61 17.22 -1.66
CA ARG A 114 -34.07 15.87 -1.46
C ARG A 114 -32.70 15.76 -2.09
N ILE A 115 -31.75 15.30 -1.30
CA ILE A 115 -30.37 15.03 -1.73
C ILE A 115 -30.17 13.52 -1.81
N TRP A 116 -29.58 13.05 -2.91
CA TRP A 116 -29.11 11.67 -3.03
C TRP A 116 -27.79 11.59 -3.76
N TYR A 117 -27.07 10.49 -3.56
CA TYR A 117 -25.78 10.23 -4.19
C TYR A 117 -25.94 9.06 -5.15
N SER A 118 -25.45 9.17 -6.38
CA SER A 118 -25.41 8.04 -7.33
C SER A 118 -24.34 8.22 -8.40
N HIS A 119 -23.92 7.10 -8.99
CA HIS A 119 -23.06 7.07 -10.19
C HIS A 119 -23.61 6.05 -11.19
N LYS A 120 -23.05 6.04 -12.41
CA LYS A 120 -23.40 5.09 -13.46
C LYS A 120 -22.31 4.01 -13.56
N ALA A 121 -22.67 2.76 -13.29
CA ALA A 121 -21.80 1.59 -13.42
C ALA A 121 -22.48 0.57 -14.34
N ASP A 122 -21.74 0.04 -15.31
CA ASP A 122 -22.23 -0.97 -16.26
C ASP A 122 -23.57 -0.60 -16.94
N GLY A 123 -23.74 0.69 -17.25
CA GLY A 123 -24.95 1.23 -17.88
C GLY A 123 -26.14 1.43 -16.94
N LYS A 124 -26.05 1.00 -15.68
CA LYS A 124 -27.10 1.13 -14.65
C LYS A 124 -26.73 2.19 -13.61
N TRP A 125 -27.72 2.75 -12.94
CA TRP A 125 -27.51 3.66 -11.81
C TRP A 125 -27.29 2.88 -10.53
N CYS A 126 -26.24 3.24 -9.79
CA CYS A 126 -25.92 2.68 -8.48
C CYS A 126 -25.93 3.77 -7.40
N ASN A 127 -26.53 3.47 -6.26
CA ASN A 127 -26.69 4.36 -5.10
C ASN A 127 -25.84 3.93 -3.89
N GLY A 128 -24.93 2.97 -4.06
CA GLY A 128 -23.99 2.53 -3.03
C GLY A 128 -24.59 1.79 -1.83
N LYS A 129 -25.84 1.33 -1.92
CA LYS A 129 -26.50 0.48 -0.92
C LYS A 129 -26.63 -0.96 -1.40
#